data_AF-A0A3N9TI67-F1
#
_entry.id   AF-A0A3N9TI67-F1
#
_cell.length_a   1.000
_cell.length_b   1.000
_cell.length_c   1.000
_cell.angle_alpha   90.00
_cell.angle_beta   90.00
_cell.angle_gamma   90.00
#
_symmetry.space_group_name_H-M   'P 1'
#
loop_
_entity.id
_entity.type
_entity.pdbx_description
1 polymer ?
#
loop_
_entity_poly.entity_id
_entity_poly.type
_entity_poly.pdbx_seq_one_letter_code
_entity_poly.pdbx_strand_id
1 'polypeptide(L)'
;MSSVTSVVTVDGPSGAGKGTLCMLLAKKLNFQLLDSGALYRVLALAALHHAVDLESEDALVPLATHVDVEFIAEGDLVKVILEGEDVSLELRKEQTGMAASKVAALPRVREALLRRQRSFAKGYGLVADGRDMGTVVFPDAPVKIFLDASAEERASRRFKQLQSKGLDVNFDDLLSEIQERDDRDRNRPVAPLRPAEDALVLDSTQLTIDEVLENALKYTRSKLSD
;
A
#
# COMPACT_ATOMS: atom_id res chain seq x y z
N MET A 1 -29.11 -6.14 11.87
CA MET A 1 -27.80 -6.83 12.03
C MET A 1 -26.78 -5.98 11.30
N SER A 2 -25.84 -5.33 12.00
CA SER A 2 -24.73 -4.68 11.30
C SER A 2 -23.87 -5.78 10.70
N SER A 3 -23.97 -6.00 9.39
CA SER A 3 -23.08 -6.92 8.70
C SER A 3 -21.65 -6.45 8.94
N VAL A 4 -20.85 -7.26 9.62
CA VAL A 4 -19.40 -7.03 9.71
C VAL A 4 -18.90 -6.95 8.27
N THR A 5 -18.31 -5.82 7.89
CA THR A 5 -17.78 -5.63 6.52
C THR A 5 -16.64 -6.60 6.30
N SER A 6 -16.76 -7.49 5.30
CA SER A 6 -15.70 -8.43 4.95
C SER A 6 -14.45 -7.69 4.46
N VAL A 7 -13.30 -7.96 5.08
CA VAL A 7 -12.01 -7.35 4.72
C VAL A 7 -11.09 -8.39 4.10
N VAL A 8 -10.50 -8.04 2.95
CA VAL A 8 -9.41 -8.77 2.31
C VAL A 8 -8.15 -7.91 2.43
N THR A 9 -7.13 -8.37 3.13
CA THR A 9 -5.86 -7.66 3.23
C THR A 9 -4.84 -8.21 2.24
N VAL A 10 -4.08 -7.32 1.60
CA VAL A 10 -2.96 -7.67 0.73
C VAL A 10 -1.74 -6.88 1.18
N ASP A 11 -0.83 -7.57 1.87
CA ASP A 11 0.43 -7.02 2.37
C ASP A 11 1.61 -7.51 1.52
N GLY A 12 2.77 -6.86 1.61
CA GLY A 12 3.98 -7.25 0.87
C GLY A 12 4.87 -6.07 0.47
N PRO A 13 6.09 -6.32 -0.02
CA PRO A 13 7.06 -5.26 -0.32
C PRO A 13 6.66 -4.38 -1.51
N SER A 14 7.36 -3.26 -1.67
CA SER A 14 7.13 -2.35 -2.81
C SER A 14 7.44 -3.05 -4.13
N GLY A 15 6.62 -2.84 -5.16
CA GLY A 15 6.84 -3.44 -6.48
C GLY A 15 6.35 -4.89 -6.64
N ALA A 16 5.84 -5.53 -5.60
CA ALA A 16 5.32 -6.91 -5.67
C ALA A 16 4.03 -7.08 -6.52
N GLY A 17 3.40 -5.98 -6.97
CA GLY A 17 2.17 -6.02 -7.77
C GLY A 17 0.86 -5.87 -7.00
N LYS A 18 0.93 -5.53 -5.70
CA LYS A 18 -0.24 -5.42 -4.80
C LYS A 18 -1.32 -4.49 -5.31
N GLY A 19 -0.98 -3.28 -5.74
CA GLY A 19 -1.98 -2.31 -6.22
C GLY A 19 -2.80 -2.86 -7.38
N THR A 20 -2.14 -3.52 -8.34
CA THR A 20 -2.82 -4.20 -9.45
C THR A 20 -3.73 -5.33 -8.96
N LEU A 21 -3.22 -6.20 -8.07
CA LEU A 21 -4.01 -7.28 -7.50
C LEU A 21 -5.23 -6.76 -6.73
N CYS A 22 -5.06 -5.72 -5.90
CA CYS A 22 -6.12 -5.16 -5.08
C CYS A 22 -7.22 -4.52 -5.92
N MET A 23 -6.85 -3.78 -6.98
CA MET A 23 -7.82 -3.22 -7.93
C MET A 23 -8.64 -4.33 -8.61
N LEU A 24 -7.97 -5.40 -9.06
CA LEU A 24 -8.63 -6.53 -9.71
C LEU A 24 -9.54 -7.30 -8.73
N LEU A 25 -9.09 -7.56 -7.50
CA LEU A 25 -9.89 -8.18 -6.45
C LEU A 25 -11.12 -7.33 -6.11
N ALA A 26 -10.93 -6.03 -5.85
CA ALA A 26 -12.01 -5.11 -5.53
C ALA A 26 -13.09 -5.10 -6.63
N LYS A 27 -12.66 -5.04 -7.90
CA LYS A 27 -13.56 -5.09 -9.06
C LYS A 27 -14.31 -6.42 -9.18
N LYS A 28 -13.63 -7.56 -8.97
CA LYS A 28 -14.24 -8.90 -9.06
C LYS A 28 -15.18 -9.22 -7.91
N LEU A 29 -14.94 -8.66 -6.73
CA LEU A 29 -15.74 -8.88 -5.51
C LEU A 29 -16.79 -7.79 -5.29
N ASN A 30 -16.75 -6.70 -6.07
CA ASN A 30 -17.54 -5.49 -5.84
C ASN A 30 -17.30 -4.87 -4.45
N PHE A 31 -16.04 -4.86 -4.02
CA PHE A 31 -15.58 -4.32 -2.74
C PHE A 31 -14.98 -2.93 -2.92
N GLN A 32 -14.94 -2.16 -1.83
CA GLN A 32 -14.18 -0.91 -1.78
C GLN A 32 -12.68 -1.20 -1.79
N LEU A 33 -11.87 -0.21 -2.17
CA LEU A 33 -10.42 -0.30 -2.18
C LEU A 33 -9.82 0.73 -1.22
N LEU A 34 -8.92 0.28 -0.35
CA LEU A 34 -8.05 1.13 0.46
C LEU A 34 -6.60 0.94 0.02
N ASP A 35 -5.97 2.00 -0.48
CA ASP A 35 -4.52 2.08 -0.64
C ASP A 35 -3.92 2.81 0.57
N SER A 36 -3.46 2.05 1.57
CA SER A 36 -2.82 2.65 2.74
C SER A 36 -1.49 3.32 2.38
N GLY A 37 -0.79 2.82 1.37
CA GLY A 37 0.47 3.39 0.90
C GLY A 37 0.29 4.80 0.37
N ALA A 38 -0.81 5.07 -0.33
CA ALA A 38 -1.15 6.41 -0.79
C ALA A 38 -1.34 7.39 0.38
N LEU A 39 -1.95 6.99 1.48
CA LEU A 39 -2.10 7.85 2.67
C LEU A 39 -0.75 8.30 3.24
N TYR A 40 0.20 7.37 3.41
CA TYR A 40 1.55 7.72 3.88
C TYR A 40 2.31 8.59 2.88
N ARG A 41 2.11 8.38 1.57
CA ARG A 41 2.73 9.20 0.53
C ARG A 41 2.16 10.61 0.48
N VAL A 42 0.85 10.76 0.66
CA VAL A 42 0.19 12.07 0.76
C VAL A 42 0.73 12.82 1.97
N LEU A 43 0.81 12.18 3.14
CA LEU A 43 1.37 12.80 4.33
C LEU A 43 2.83 13.22 4.13
N ALA A 44 3.64 12.35 3.52
CA ALA A 44 5.04 12.67 3.23
C ALA A 44 5.17 13.83 2.22
N LEU A 45 4.32 13.87 1.19
CA LEU A 45 4.31 14.94 0.21
C LEU A 45 3.89 16.27 0.84
N ALA A 46 2.82 16.27 1.65
CA ALA A 46 2.39 17.43 2.42
C ALA A 46 3.52 17.93 3.32
N ALA A 47 4.22 17.03 4.03
CA ALA A 47 5.35 17.42 4.86
C ALA A 47 6.47 18.06 4.05
N LEU A 48 6.78 17.55 2.86
CA LEU A 48 7.77 18.14 1.95
C LEU A 48 7.33 19.53 1.45
N HIS A 49 6.06 19.71 1.08
CA HIS A 49 5.52 21.01 0.63
C HIS A 49 5.58 22.07 1.74
N HIS A 50 5.30 21.67 2.98
CA HIS A 50 5.33 22.55 4.16
C HIS A 50 6.71 22.65 4.82
N ALA A 51 7.76 22.08 4.21
CA ALA A 51 9.12 21.99 4.75
C ALA A 51 9.18 21.45 6.20
N VAL A 52 8.29 20.51 6.51
CA VAL A 52 8.24 19.79 7.79
C VAL A 52 9.27 18.66 7.78
N ASP A 53 10.03 18.56 8.87
CA ASP A 53 10.99 17.49 9.05
C ASP A 53 10.29 16.11 9.12
N LEU A 54 10.69 15.21 8.22
CA LEU A 54 10.15 13.86 8.10
C LEU A 54 10.56 12.94 9.27
N GLU A 55 11.51 13.36 10.09
CA GLU A 55 11.99 12.62 11.27
C GLU A 55 11.37 13.17 12.57
N SER A 56 10.67 14.30 12.51
CA SER A 56 10.02 14.92 13.67
C SER A 56 8.58 14.46 13.86
N GLU A 57 8.39 13.53 14.81
CA GLU A 57 7.05 13.03 15.15
C GLU A 57 6.09 14.13 15.59
N ASP A 58 6.57 15.07 16.41
CA ASP A 58 5.76 16.16 16.94
C ASP A 58 5.25 17.10 15.84
N ALA A 59 6.03 17.28 14.77
CA ALA A 59 5.63 18.09 13.63
C ALA A 59 4.70 17.34 12.66
N LEU A 60 4.87 16.02 12.51
CA LEU A 60 4.09 15.21 11.58
C LEU A 60 2.72 14.81 12.10
N VAL A 61 2.54 14.60 13.41
CA VAL A 61 1.26 14.17 14.00
C VAL A 61 0.10 15.16 13.72
N PRO A 62 0.27 16.49 13.89
CA PRO A 62 -0.75 17.46 13.54
C PRO A 62 -1.13 17.38 12.05
N LEU A 63 -0.12 17.25 11.17
CA LEU A 63 -0.33 17.13 9.73
C LEU A 63 -1.09 15.84 9.38
N ALA A 64 -0.70 14.69 9.95
CA ALA A 64 -1.38 13.42 9.75
C ALA A 64 -2.86 13.44 10.17
N THR A 65 -3.17 14.23 11.20
CA THR A 65 -4.54 14.35 11.73
C THR A 65 -5.43 15.23 10.86
N HIS A 66 -4.86 16.27 10.23
CA HIS A 66 -5.62 17.29 9.49
C HIS A 66 -5.37 17.28 7.99
N VAL A 67 -4.64 16.30 7.46
CA VAL A 67 -4.29 16.25 6.03
C VAL A 67 -5.56 16.25 5.17
N ASP A 68 -5.73 17.33 4.42
CA ASP A 68 -6.83 17.56 3.50
C ASP A 68 -6.57 16.78 2.22
N VAL A 69 -7.12 15.57 2.17
CA VAL A 69 -6.93 14.66 1.04
C VAL A 69 -8.23 14.00 0.64
N GLU A 70 -8.49 14.03 -0.67
CA GLU A 70 -9.60 13.37 -1.33
C GLU A 70 -9.09 12.30 -2.30
N PHE A 71 -9.75 11.14 -2.28
CA PHE A 71 -9.51 10.05 -3.23
C PHE A 71 -10.72 9.97 -4.16
N ILE A 72 -10.54 10.37 -5.41
CA ILE A 72 -11.60 10.43 -6.41
C ILE A 72 -11.39 9.28 -7.40
N ALA A 73 -12.38 8.40 -7.53
CA ALA A 73 -12.35 7.34 -8.53
C ALA A 73 -12.63 7.91 -9.92
N GLU A 74 -11.72 7.69 -10.87
CA GLU A 74 -11.83 8.12 -12.27
C GLU A 74 -11.56 6.92 -13.20
N GLY A 75 -12.62 6.17 -13.51
CA GLY A 75 -12.52 4.93 -14.27
C GLY A 75 -11.75 3.85 -13.50
N ASP A 76 -10.68 3.33 -14.09
CA ASP A 76 -9.76 2.37 -13.44
C ASP A 76 -8.58 3.09 -12.71
N LEU A 77 -8.61 4.42 -12.58
CA LEU A 77 -7.60 5.22 -11.87
C LEU A 77 -8.19 5.85 -10.60
N VAL A 78 -7.33 6.07 -9.61
CA VAL A 78 -7.64 6.87 -8.42
C VAL A 78 -6.86 8.17 -8.52
N LYS A 79 -7.59 9.28 -8.63
CA LYS A 79 -7.06 10.63 -8.55
C LYS A 79 -6.95 11.02 -7.08
N VAL A 80 -5.81 11.56 -6.69
CA VAL A 80 -5.55 11.99 -5.31
C VAL A 80 -5.38 13.50 -5.29
N ILE A 81 -6.28 14.17 -4.58
CA ILE A 81 -6.25 15.62 -4.40
C ILE A 81 -5.71 15.90 -3.00
N LEU A 82 -4.64 16.70 -2.91
CA LEU A 82 -4.06 17.19 -1.66
C LEU A 82 -4.17 18.71 -1.66
N GLU A 83 -4.85 19.29 -0.66
CA GLU A 83 -5.00 20.75 -0.51
C GLU A 83 -5.56 21.45 -1.78
N GLY A 84 -6.42 20.74 -2.52
CA GLY A 84 -7.01 21.21 -3.78
C GLY A 84 -6.21 20.93 -5.05
N GLU A 85 -5.00 20.36 -4.95
CA GLU A 85 -4.13 20.06 -6.09
C GLU A 85 -4.07 18.56 -6.42
N ASP A 86 -4.05 18.22 -7.71
CA ASP A 86 -3.88 16.84 -8.16
C ASP A 86 -2.43 16.38 -8.04
N VAL A 87 -2.17 15.56 -7.03
CA VAL A 87 -0.83 15.03 -6.71
C VAL A 87 -0.62 13.59 -7.19
N SER A 88 -1.54 13.05 -8.00
CA SER A 88 -1.57 11.62 -8.39
C SER A 88 -0.26 11.11 -9.01
N LEU A 89 0.41 11.96 -9.80
CA LEU A 89 1.70 11.63 -10.41
C LEU A 89 2.86 11.74 -9.42
N GLU A 90 2.80 12.69 -8.50
CA GLU A 90 3.86 12.96 -7.52
C GLU A 90 3.91 11.87 -6.46
N LEU A 91 2.76 11.33 -6.07
CA LEU A 91 2.69 10.14 -5.22
C LEU A 91 3.33 8.91 -5.85
N ARG A 92 3.58 8.88 -7.17
CA ARG A 92 4.21 7.75 -7.86
C ARG A 92 5.72 7.90 -8.05
N LYS A 93 6.30 9.04 -7.66
CA LYS A 93 7.75 9.30 -7.68
C LYS A 93 8.46 8.50 -6.57
N GLU A 94 9.70 8.08 -6.82
CA GLU A 94 10.49 7.31 -5.84
C GLU A 94 10.81 8.13 -4.58
N GLN A 95 11.14 9.41 -4.74
CA GLN A 95 11.39 10.33 -3.63
C GLN A 95 10.22 10.36 -2.64
N THR A 96 8.98 10.42 -3.13
CA THR A 96 7.77 10.36 -2.31
C THR A 96 7.60 9.00 -1.64
N GLY A 97 7.96 7.91 -2.33
CA GLY A 97 7.96 6.56 -1.77
C GLY A 97 8.97 6.38 -0.62
N MET A 98 10.16 6.96 -0.75
CA MET A 98 11.21 6.96 0.27
C MET A 98 10.81 7.81 1.48
N ALA A 99 10.30 9.03 1.23
CA ALA A 99 9.78 9.91 2.28
C ALA A 99 8.64 9.24 3.06
N ALA A 100 7.71 8.57 2.36
CA ALA A 100 6.63 7.81 2.99
C ALA A 100 7.14 6.67 3.88
N SER A 101 8.21 5.97 3.48
CA SER A 101 8.82 4.90 4.29
C SER A 101 9.43 5.44 5.58
N LYS A 102 10.06 6.64 5.55
CA LYS A 102 10.54 7.34 6.76
C LYS A 102 9.40 7.69 7.71
N VAL A 103 8.37 8.38 7.20
CA VAL A 103 7.21 8.79 7.99
C VAL A 103 6.45 7.59 8.56
N ALA A 104 6.35 6.50 7.80
CA ALA A 104 5.65 5.28 8.23
C ALA A 104 6.37 4.50 9.34
N ALA A 105 7.63 4.82 9.65
CA ALA A 105 8.38 4.21 10.76
C ALA A 105 8.05 4.84 12.12
N LEU A 106 7.36 5.99 12.13
CA LEU A 106 7.09 6.79 13.32
C LEU A 106 5.79 6.37 14.04
N PRO A 107 5.86 5.78 15.26
CA PRO A 107 4.70 5.23 15.98
C PRO A 107 3.48 6.16 16.10
N ARG A 108 3.64 7.41 16.53
CA ARG A 108 2.53 8.36 16.75
C ARG A 108 1.89 8.80 15.45
N VAL A 109 2.68 8.89 14.37
CA VAL A 109 2.14 9.15 13.03
C VAL A 109 1.24 8.00 12.57
N ARG A 110 1.69 6.75 12.77
CA ARG A 110 0.89 5.57 12.46
C ARG A 110 -0.41 5.54 13.24
N GLU A 111 -0.36 5.86 14.53
CA GLU A 111 -1.54 5.93 15.39
C GLU A 111 -2.57 6.96 14.88
N ALA A 112 -2.10 8.14 14.44
CA ALA A 112 -2.97 9.16 13.85
C ALA A 112 -3.67 8.64 12.57
N LEU A 113 -2.95 7.94 11.70
CA LEU A 113 -3.50 7.40 10.45
C LEU A 113 -4.33 6.12 10.64
N LEU A 114 -4.16 5.39 11.75
CA LEU A 114 -4.84 4.10 11.99
C LEU A 114 -6.37 4.25 12.01
N ARG A 115 -6.87 5.31 12.67
CA ARG A 115 -8.31 5.60 12.73
C ARG A 115 -8.89 5.86 11.34
N ARG A 116 -8.17 6.63 10.51
CA ARG A 116 -8.58 6.93 9.14
C ARG A 116 -8.67 5.64 8.32
N GLN A 117 -7.64 4.79 8.36
CA GLN A 117 -7.61 3.51 7.63
C GLN A 117 -8.77 2.58 8.02
N ARG A 118 -9.02 2.38 9.32
CA ARG A 118 -10.13 1.53 9.79
C ARG A 118 -11.51 2.05 9.38
N SER A 119 -11.65 3.36 9.20
CA SER A 119 -12.92 3.96 8.78
C SER A 119 -13.34 3.61 7.33
N PHE A 120 -12.43 3.06 6.52
CA PHE A 120 -12.74 2.54 5.17
C PHE A 120 -13.43 1.18 5.20
N ALA A 121 -13.38 0.43 6.31
CA ALA A 121 -14.07 -0.85 6.42
C ALA A 121 -15.57 -0.62 6.70
N LYS A 122 -16.30 -0.20 5.67
CA LYS A 122 -17.75 0.06 5.71
C LYS A 122 -18.45 -0.57 4.50
N GLY A 123 -19.74 -0.88 4.66
CA GLY A 123 -20.58 -1.31 3.55
C GLY A 123 -20.28 -2.75 3.10
N TYR A 124 -20.21 -2.94 1.77
CA TYR A 124 -20.28 -4.24 1.09
C TYR A 124 -18.99 -5.08 1.10
N GLY A 125 -17.87 -4.52 1.59
CA GLY A 125 -16.58 -5.20 1.67
C GLY A 125 -15.42 -4.25 1.38
N LEU A 126 -14.21 -4.61 1.82
CA LEU A 126 -12.99 -3.82 1.63
C LEU A 126 -11.83 -4.72 1.17
N VAL A 127 -11.09 -4.27 0.15
CA VAL A 127 -9.76 -4.77 -0.17
C VAL A 127 -8.74 -3.72 0.27
N ALA A 128 -7.82 -4.09 1.17
CA ALA A 128 -6.84 -3.19 1.77
C ALA A 128 -5.41 -3.55 1.33
N ASP A 129 -4.76 -2.66 0.57
CA ASP A 129 -3.35 -2.73 0.17
C ASP A 129 -2.46 -2.08 1.24
N GLY A 130 -1.43 -2.79 1.70
CA GLY A 130 -0.44 -2.18 2.57
C GLY A 130 0.80 -3.01 2.91
N ARG A 131 1.24 -2.88 4.16
CA ARG A 131 2.43 -3.56 4.73
C ARG A 131 2.10 -4.33 6.00
N ASP A 132 1.11 -3.85 6.74
CA ASP A 132 0.67 -4.37 8.03
C ASP A 132 -0.87 -4.38 8.16
N MET A 133 -1.57 -4.50 7.02
CA MET A 133 -3.03 -4.53 6.99
C MET A 133 -3.56 -5.75 7.74
N GLY A 134 -3.03 -6.94 7.47
CA GLY A 134 -3.46 -8.19 8.11
C GLY A 134 -2.86 -8.45 9.49
N THR A 135 -1.85 -7.67 9.91
CA THR A 135 -1.17 -7.85 11.20
C THR A 135 -1.51 -6.79 12.24
N VAL A 136 -1.87 -5.56 11.82
CA VAL A 136 -2.09 -4.42 12.73
C VAL A 136 -3.39 -3.68 12.44
N VAL A 137 -3.67 -3.34 11.18
CA VAL A 137 -4.84 -2.50 10.86
C VAL A 137 -6.14 -3.29 10.98
N PHE A 138 -6.18 -4.48 10.38
CA PHE A 138 -7.29 -5.43 10.33
C PHE A 138 -6.81 -6.85 10.72
N PRO A 139 -6.39 -7.06 11.98
CA PRO A 139 -5.91 -8.38 12.44
C PRO A 139 -6.99 -9.47 12.38
N ASP A 140 -8.27 -9.07 12.41
CA ASP A 140 -9.42 -9.97 12.34
C ASP A 140 -9.94 -10.16 10.89
N ALA A 141 -9.20 -9.71 9.87
CA ALA A 141 -9.61 -9.86 8.48
C ALA A 141 -9.76 -11.36 8.13
N PRO A 142 -10.91 -11.80 7.57
CA PRO A 142 -11.14 -13.20 7.22
C PRO A 142 -10.23 -13.70 6.09
N VAL A 143 -9.71 -12.78 5.26
CA VAL A 143 -8.81 -13.10 4.16
C VAL A 143 -7.57 -12.23 4.27
N LYS A 144 -6.41 -12.88 4.41
CA LYS A 144 -5.10 -12.22 4.44
C LYS A 144 -4.20 -12.83 3.39
N ILE A 145 -3.63 -12.00 2.54
CA ILE A 145 -2.70 -12.38 1.49
C ILE A 145 -1.41 -11.59 1.71
N PHE A 146 -0.27 -12.27 1.64
CA PHE A 146 1.04 -11.66 1.61
C PHE A 146 1.67 -11.91 0.24
N LEU A 147 1.68 -10.89 -0.61
CA LEU A 147 2.20 -10.94 -1.97
C LEU A 147 3.68 -10.55 -1.98
N ASP A 148 4.56 -11.48 -2.32
CA ASP A 148 6.01 -11.25 -2.39
C ASP A 148 6.54 -11.42 -3.83
N ALA A 149 7.78 -10.99 -4.05
CA ALA A 149 8.60 -11.30 -5.21
C ALA A 149 10.07 -10.94 -4.89
N SER A 150 11.02 -11.56 -5.61
CA SER A 150 12.43 -11.20 -5.47
C SER A 150 12.67 -9.71 -5.73
N ALA A 151 13.69 -9.13 -5.08
CA ALA A 151 14.02 -7.72 -5.26
C ALA A 151 14.40 -7.41 -6.72
N GLU A 152 15.11 -8.33 -7.35
CA GLU A 152 15.54 -8.27 -8.74
C GLU A 152 14.35 -8.25 -9.70
N GLU A 153 13.34 -9.08 -9.46
CA GLU A 153 12.14 -9.11 -10.31
C GLU A 153 11.30 -7.85 -10.12
N ARG A 154 11.19 -7.35 -8.89
CA ARG A 154 10.49 -6.08 -8.60
C ARG A 154 11.21 -4.89 -9.23
N ALA A 155 12.54 -4.85 -9.18
CA ALA A 155 13.37 -3.87 -9.87
C ALA A 155 13.20 -3.96 -11.39
N SER A 156 13.23 -5.18 -11.96
CA SER A 156 13.03 -5.43 -13.40
C SER A 156 11.67 -4.93 -13.90
N ARG A 157 10.59 -5.22 -13.17
CA ARG A 157 9.23 -4.73 -13.48
C ARG A 157 9.17 -3.21 -13.47
N ARG A 158 9.76 -2.58 -12.45
CA ARG A 158 9.76 -1.13 -12.28
C ARG A 158 10.63 -0.43 -13.33
N PHE A 159 11.79 -0.99 -13.65
CA PHE A 159 12.68 -0.54 -14.71
C PHE A 159 11.95 -0.50 -16.06
N LYS A 160 11.29 -1.59 -16.45
CA LYS A 160 10.48 -1.66 -17.68
C LYS A 160 9.35 -0.62 -17.70
N GLN A 161 8.70 -0.39 -16.56
CA GLN A 161 7.63 0.62 -16.43
C GLN A 161 8.15 2.05 -16.60
N LEU A 162 9.36 2.35 -16.14
CA LEU A 162 9.96 3.68 -16.27
C LEU A 162 10.50 3.89 -17.70
N GLN A 163 11.13 2.88 -18.28
CA GLN A 163 11.55 2.91 -19.70
C GLN A 163 10.37 3.10 -20.65
N SER A 164 9.23 2.45 -20.41
CA SER A 164 8.02 2.63 -21.24
C SER A 164 7.45 4.05 -21.19
N LYS A 165 7.86 4.86 -20.19
CA LYS A 165 7.52 6.27 -20.07
C LYS A 165 8.59 7.21 -20.62
N GLY A 166 9.64 6.67 -21.24
CA GLY A 166 10.77 7.44 -21.76
C GLY A 166 11.71 7.98 -20.68
N LEU A 167 11.66 7.43 -19.47
CA LEU A 167 12.58 7.82 -18.39
C LEU A 167 13.83 6.93 -18.46
N ASP A 168 14.99 7.57 -18.51
CA ASP A 168 16.27 6.91 -18.40
C ASP A 168 16.58 6.67 -16.91
N VAL A 169 16.73 5.40 -16.53
CA VAL A 169 16.95 4.97 -15.16
C VAL A 169 17.98 3.87 -15.15
N ASN A 170 18.78 3.79 -14.08
CA ASN A 170 19.75 2.72 -13.88
C ASN A 170 19.10 1.57 -13.11
N PHE A 171 19.33 0.33 -13.56
CA PHE A 171 18.78 -0.85 -12.90
C PHE A 171 19.38 -1.10 -11.51
N ASP A 172 20.70 -0.91 -11.36
CA ASP A 172 21.42 -1.15 -10.10
C ASP A 172 21.00 -0.14 -9.03
N ASP A 173 20.85 1.14 -9.41
CA ASP A 173 20.35 2.18 -8.51
C ASP A 173 18.93 1.85 -8.03
N LEU A 174 18.06 1.44 -8.95
CA LEU A 174 16.68 1.06 -8.62
C LEU A 174 16.61 -0.18 -7.72
N LEU A 175 17.48 -1.17 -7.96
CA LEU A 175 17.58 -2.35 -7.11
C LEU A 175 18.03 -1.97 -5.69
N SER A 176 19.05 -1.12 -5.56
CA SER A 176 19.54 -0.62 -4.28
C SER A 176 18.45 0.12 -3.51
N GLU A 177 17.75 1.05 -4.18
CA GLU A 177 16.64 1.80 -3.57
C GLU A 177 15.52 0.88 -3.06
N ILE A 178 15.19 -0.17 -3.83
CA ILE A 178 14.19 -1.16 -3.43
C ILE A 178 14.65 -1.95 -2.21
N GLN A 179 15.89 -2.41 -2.19
CA GLN A 179 16.46 -3.17 -1.08
C GLN A 179 16.51 -2.34 0.20
N GLU A 180 17.02 -1.10 0.13
CA GLU A 180 17.06 -0.18 1.28
C GLU A 180 15.68 0.07 1.87
N ARG A 181 14.68 0.22 0.99
CA ARG A 181 13.30 0.40 1.41
C ARG A 181 12.75 -0.86 2.07
N ASP A 182 12.99 -2.03 1.50
CA ASP A 182 12.51 -3.29 2.06
C ASP A 182 13.15 -3.56 3.42
N ASP A 183 14.45 -3.28 3.58
CA ASP A 183 15.14 -3.38 4.85
C ASP A 183 14.52 -2.45 5.90
N ARG A 184 14.20 -1.22 5.53
CA ARG A 184 13.51 -0.28 6.43
C ARG A 184 12.11 -0.77 6.80
N ASP A 185 11.32 -1.21 5.81
CA ASP A 185 9.95 -1.66 6.01
C ASP A 185 9.91 -2.96 6.86
N ARG A 186 10.86 -3.89 6.68
CA ARG A 186 10.96 -5.17 7.41
C ARG A 186 11.53 -5.02 8.82
N ASN A 187 12.51 -4.13 9.02
CA ASN A 187 13.22 -3.99 10.29
C ASN A 187 12.73 -2.85 11.18
N ARG A 188 11.69 -2.10 10.77
CA ARG A 188 11.12 -1.04 11.62
C ARG A 188 10.59 -1.59 12.96
N PRO A 189 10.76 -0.85 14.07
CA PRO A 189 10.39 -1.34 15.40
C PRO A 189 8.87 -1.49 15.59
N VAL A 190 8.06 -0.75 14.82
CA VAL A 190 6.60 -0.78 14.91
C VAL A 190 5.99 -1.23 13.58
N ALA A 191 5.10 -2.22 13.68
CA ALA A 191 4.38 -2.81 12.55
C ALA A 191 5.30 -3.28 11.40
N PRO A 192 6.36 -4.06 11.65
CA PRO A 192 7.29 -4.48 10.60
C PRO A 192 6.58 -5.23 9.46
N LEU A 193 7.10 -5.09 8.24
CA LEU A 193 6.61 -5.84 7.08
C LEU A 193 6.90 -7.33 7.28
N ARG A 194 5.86 -8.08 7.60
CA ARG A 194 5.88 -9.54 7.73
C ARG A 194 4.50 -10.11 7.41
N PRO A 195 4.42 -11.34 6.89
CA PRO A 195 3.14 -12.03 6.75
C PRO A 195 2.48 -12.21 8.13
N ALA A 196 1.16 -12.14 8.17
CA ALA A 196 0.39 -12.65 9.31
C ALA A 196 0.51 -14.18 9.35
N GLU A 197 0.37 -14.79 10.53
CA GLU A 197 0.50 -16.24 10.71
C GLU A 197 -0.51 -17.04 9.87
N ASP A 198 -1.68 -16.46 9.62
CA ASP A 198 -2.79 -17.01 8.84
C ASP A 198 -2.89 -16.45 7.41
N ALA A 199 -1.86 -15.74 6.94
CA ALA A 199 -1.83 -15.20 5.59
C ALA A 199 -1.45 -16.26 4.55
N LEU A 200 -2.10 -16.22 3.38
CA LEU A 200 -1.60 -16.89 2.19
C LEU A 200 -0.36 -16.14 1.69
N VAL A 201 0.81 -16.76 1.78
CA VAL A 201 2.03 -16.24 1.15
C VAL A 201 2.01 -16.63 -0.33
N LEU A 202 2.02 -15.63 -1.21
CA LEU A 202 1.96 -15.79 -2.65
C LEU A 202 3.20 -15.15 -3.27
N ASP A 203 4.13 -15.98 -3.77
CA ASP A 203 5.32 -15.52 -4.48
C ASP A 203 4.98 -15.29 -5.96
N SER A 204 5.04 -14.03 -6.39
CA SER A 204 4.74 -13.63 -7.76
C SER A 204 5.97 -13.60 -8.68
N THR A 205 7.15 -14.03 -8.23
CA THR A 205 8.41 -13.88 -8.99
C THR A 205 8.32 -14.47 -10.40
N GLN A 206 7.70 -15.63 -10.54
CA GLN A 206 7.55 -16.33 -11.83
C GLN A 206 6.10 -16.40 -12.32
N LEU A 207 5.19 -15.67 -11.67
CA LEU A 207 3.77 -15.70 -12.00
C LEU A 207 3.36 -14.48 -12.81
N THR A 208 2.48 -14.69 -13.77
CA THR A 208 1.76 -13.63 -14.47
C THR A 208 0.71 -12.99 -13.55
N ILE A 209 0.23 -11.79 -13.92
CA ILE A 209 -0.83 -11.09 -13.18
C ILE A 209 -2.10 -11.93 -13.09
N ASP A 210 -2.45 -12.65 -14.17
CA ASP A 210 -3.65 -13.49 -14.22
C ASP A 210 -3.53 -14.70 -13.28
N GLU A 211 -2.38 -15.36 -13.25
CA GLU A 211 -2.13 -16.47 -12.31
C GLU A 211 -2.14 -16.00 -10.84
N VAL A 212 -1.55 -14.83 -10.56
CA VAL A 212 -1.60 -14.21 -9.22
C VAL A 212 -3.05 -13.93 -8.82
N LEU A 213 -3.84 -13.34 -9.72
CA LEU A 213 -5.25 -13.03 -9.48
C LEU A 213 -6.08 -14.30 -9.26
N GLU A 214 -5.88 -15.34 -10.08
CA GLU A 214 -6.62 -16.60 -9.98
C GLU A 214 -6.39 -17.27 -8.62
N ASN A 215 -5.13 -17.38 -8.20
CA ASN A 215 -4.75 -17.95 -6.90
C ASN A 215 -5.35 -17.14 -5.74
N ALA A 216 -5.24 -15.81 -5.80
CA ALA A 216 -5.81 -14.91 -4.79
C ALA A 216 -7.34 -15.03 -4.71
N LEU A 217 -8.04 -15.07 -5.84
CA LEU A 217 -9.50 -15.22 -5.89
C LEU A 217 -9.96 -16.57 -5.36
N LYS A 218 -9.25 -17.65 -5.72
CA LYS A 218 -9.55 -19.00 -5.23
C LYS A 218 -9.48 -19.04 -3.71
N TYR A 219 -8.39 -18.53 -3.13
CA TYR A 219 -8.23 -18.44 -1.68
C TYR A 219 -9.29 -17.54 -1.03
N THR A 220 -9.52 -16.36 -1.60
CA THR A 220 -10.52 -15.40 -1.08
C THR A 220 -11.91 -16.02 -1.04
N ARG A 221 -12.34 -16.69 -2.12
CA ARG A 221 -13.64 -17.37 -2.16
C ARG A 221 -13.73 -18.50 -1.15
N SER A 222 -12.67 -19.29 -0.96
CA SER A 222 -12.68 -20.37 0.05
C SER A 222 -12.84 -19.88 1.49
N LYS A 223 -12.53 -18.59 1.75
CA LYS A 223 -12.63 -17.98 3.09
C LYS A 223 -13.88 -17.13 3.30
N LEU A 224 -14.50 -16.65 2.22
CA LEU A 224 -15.72 -15.82 2.27
C LEU A 224 -17.01 -16.62 2.00
N SER A 225 -16.91 -17.89 1.62
CA SER A 225 -18.09 -18.75 1.34
C SER A 225 -18.61 -19.51 2.56
N ASP A 226 -18.07 -19.22 3.75
CA ASP A 226 -18.56 -19.67 5.06
C ASP A 226 -19.25 -18.50 5.79
#